data_AF-A0A2S1LG30-F1
#
_entry.id   AF-A0A2S1LG30-F1
#
_cell.length_a   1.000
_cell.length_b   1.000
_cell.length_c   1.000
_cell.angle_alpha   90.00
_cell.angle_beta   90.00
_cell.angle_gamma   90.00
#
_symmetry.space_group_name_H-M   'P 1'
#
loop_
_entity.id
_entity.type
_entity.pdbx_description
1 polymer ?
#
loop_
_entity_poly.entity_id
_entity_poly.type
_entity_poly.pdbx_seq_one_letter_code
_entity_poly.pdbx_strand_id
1 'polypeptide(L)'
;MINNQIINTKMIKKASLSLGVLLLSVPVLGQGTIKIEHKTKQYLKTETTLNKSKYFNIHNLTSLTDTEFINFKSTYGIASSYRGGRTFDSPMKNQVNGVFPVIKNSFSGVRPVENRVGSGKPGDLFYSDDPNADYSTIDLTSYIDDATNYITNYYKKQEANVPEYVEPLNEPMVHAVDFYPEGRLTPKKYITSKIDIIITKICELHRELGKKIHAAPEFAKK
;
A
#
# COMPACT_ATOMS: atom_id res chain seq x y z
N MET A 1 -71.05 39.24 16.40
CA MET A 1 -70.73 38.68 15.07
C MET A 1 -69.21 38.77 14.91
N ILE A 2 -68.38 37.89 15.47
CA ILE A 2 -68.09 36.48 15.14
C ILE A 2 -67.73 36.23 13.66
N ASN A 3 -66.54 35.66 13.49
CA ASN A 3 -65.95 34.99 12.33
C ASN A 3 -65.33 35.85 11.22
N ASN A 4 -64.00 36.04 11.26
CA ASN A 4 -63.20 36.28 10.04
C ASN A 4 -61.68 35.99 10.16
N GLN A 5 -61.24 35.03 10.98
CA GLN A 5 -59.80 34.69 11.06
C GLN A 5 -59.42 33.21 11.01
N ILE A 6 -60.36 32.29 10.72
CA ILE A 6 -60.07 30.83 10.64
C ILE A 6 -59.96 30.35 9.18
N ILE A 7 -59.84 31.26 8.22
CA ILE A 7 -59.69 30.91 6.80
C ILE A 7 -58.31 31.40 6.34
N ASN A 8 -57.22 30.75 6.78
CA ASN A 8 -55.99 30.81 5.97
C ASN A 8 -54.93 29.75 6.29
N THR A 9 -54.91 29.15 7.48
CA THR A 9 -53.79 28.24 7.84
C THR A 9 -53.96 26.80 7.32
N LYS A 10 -55.19 26.31 7.13
CA LYS A 10 -55.44 24.95 6.61
C LYS A 10 -55.27 24.82 5.09
N MET A 11 -55.57 25.86 4.31
CA MET A 11 -55.36 25.86 2.86
C MET A 11 -53.88 26.03 2.50
N ILE A 12 -53.16 26.92 3.18
CA ILE A 12 -51.72 27.11 2.97
C ILE A 12 -50.95 25.82 3.30
N LYS A 13 -51.24 25.15 4.42
CA LYS A 13 -50.58 23.87 4.77
C LYS A 13 -50.86 22.72 3.79
N LYS A 14 -52.05 22.66 3.18
CA LYS A 14 -52.39 21.64 2.17
C LYS A 14 -51.73 21.92 0.81
N ALA A 15 -51.57 23.20 0.44
CA ALA A 15 -50.83 23.62 -0.75
C ALA A 15 -49.32 23.40 -0.61
N SER A 16 -48.75 23.61 0.59
CA SER A 16 -47.33 23.34 0.86
C SER A 16 -46.97 21.86 0.79
N LEU A 17 -47.86 20.97 1.26
CA LEU A 17 -47.61 19.53 1.26
C LEU A 17 -47.70 18.93 -0.15
N SER A 18 -48.59 19.45 -1.00
CA SER A 18 -48.74 18.99 -2.39
C SER A 18 -47.62 19.48 -3.29
N LEU A 19 -47.05 20.67 -3.05
CA LEU A 19 -45.87 21.17 -3.76
C LEU A 19 -44.58 20.42 -3.35
N GLY A 20 -44.48 19.98 -2.09
CA GLY A 20 -43.35 19.20 -1.59
C GLY A 20 -43.27 17.78 -2.14
N VAL A 21 -44.41 17.13 -2.44
CA VAL A 21 -44.44 15.78 -3.03
C VAL A 21 -44.12 15.81 -4.53
N LEU A 22 -44.49 16.87 -5.25
CA LEU A 22 -44.13 17.04 -6.68
C LEU A 22 -42.64 17.34 -6.90
N LEU A 23 -41.94 17.91 -5.91
CA LEU A 23 -40.49 18.12 -5.98
C LEU A 23 -39.66 16.86 -5.67
N LEU A 24 -40.30 15.80 -5.16
CA LEU A 24 -39.65 14.51 -4.87
C LEU A 24 -39.72 13.52 -6.04
N SER A 25 -40.45 13.84 -7.11
CA SER A 25 -40.51 13.04 -8.34
C SER A 25 -39.55 13.55 -9.41
N VAL A 26 -38.29 13.83 -9.04
CA VAL A 26 -37.24 14.03 -10.05
C VAL A 26 -36.96 12.65 -10.65
N PRO A 27 -37.22 12.41 -11.96
CA PRO A 27 -36.83 11.16 -12.58
C PRO A 27 -35.33 10.99 -12.41
N VAL A 28 -34.90 9.80 -11.98
CA VAL A 28 -33.48 9.42 -11.93
C VAL A 28 -32.96 9.36 -13.37
N LEU A 29 -32.49 10.50 -13.90
CA LEU A 29 -31.98 10.66 -15.28
C LEU A 29 -30.57 10.08 -15.48
N GLY A 30 -30.14 9.16 -14.62
CA GLY A 30 -28.80 8.58 -14.63
C GLY A 30 -28.69 7.22 -15.32
N GLN A 31 -29.51 6.90 -16.32
CA GLN A 31 -29.36 5.64 -17.05
C GLN A 31 -28.19 5.75 -18.04
N GLY A 32 -27.05 5.17 -17.68
CA GLY A 32 -25.90 5.02 -18.57
C GLY A 32 -26.15 3.94 -19.63
N THR A 33 -25.71 4.17 -20.87
CA THR A 33 -25.70 3.14 -21.91
C THR A 33 -24.40 2.34 -21.84
N ILE A 34 -24.50 1.00 -21.78
CA ILE A 34 -23.36 0.10 -21.91
C ILE A 34 -23.33 -0.45 -23.33
N LYS A 35 -22.22 -0.23 -24.05
CA LYS A 35 -22.00 -0.77 -25.39
C LYS A 35 -20.86 -1.78 -25.35
N ILE A 36 -21.11 -3.02 -25.79
CA ILE A 36 -20.11 -4.09 -25.86
C ILE A 36 -19.87 -4.43 -27.34
N GLU A 37 -18.68 -4.11 -27.83
CA GLU A 37 -18.26 -4.42 -29.20
C GLU A 37 -17.29 -5.61 -29.24
N HIS A 38 -17.82 -6.82 -29.08
CA HIS A 38 -16.99 -8.03 -28.96
C HIS A 38 -16.21 -8.43 -30.24
N LYS A 39 -16.44 -7.76 -31.37
CA LYS A 39 -15.70 -7.95 -32.63
C LYS A 39 -14.53 -6.97 -32.77
N THR A 40 -14.44 -5.96 -31.90
CA THR A 40 -13.39 -4.96 -31.89
C THR A 40 -12.38 -5.33 -30.81
N LYS A 41 -11.14 -5.64 -31.23
CA LYS A 41 -10.08 -6.00 -30.29
C LYS A 41 -9.42 -4.76 -29.71
N GLN A 42 -9.49 -4.59 -28.39
CA GLN A 42 -8.88 -3.46 -27.69
C GLN A 42 -7.47 -3.78 -27.23
N TYR A 43 -6.56 -2.81 -27.36
CA TYR A 43 -5.19 -2.90 -26.89
C TYR A 43 -4.91 -1.82 -25.84
N LEU A 44 -4.24 -2.20 -24.76
CA LEU A 44 -3.58 -1.31 -23.81
C LEU A 44 -2.08 -1.38 -24.09
N LYS A 45 -1.57 -0.43 -24.87
CA LYS A 45 -0.22 -0.50 -25.47
C LYS A 45 -0.08 -1.76 -26.34
N THR A 46 0.77 -2.69 -25.95
CA THR A 46 1.02 -3.96 -26.65
C THR A 46 0.13 -5.10 -26.16
N GLU A 47 -0.58 -4.91 -25.04
CA GLU A 47 -1.36 -5.96 -24.38
C GLU A 47 -2.82 -5.91 -24.82
N THR A 48 -3.44 -7.07 -24.97
CA THR A 48 -4.85 -7.23 -25.35
C THR A 48 -5.55 -8.38 -24.62
N THR A 49 -4.76 -9.23 -23.97
CA THR A 49 -5.24 -10.34 -23.16
C THR A 49 -5.30 -9.92 -21.69
N LEU A 50 -6.30 -10.44 -20.97
CA LEU A 50 -6.36 -10.28 -19.53
C LEU A 50 -5.21 -11.05 -18.88
N ASN A 51 -4.23 -10.34 -18.32
CA ASN A 51 -3.17 -10.97 -17.54
C ASN A 51 -3.68 -11.25 -16.12
N LYS A 52 -4.07 -12.50 -15.86
CA LYS A 52 -4.68 -12.88 -14.59
C LYS A 52 -3.74 -12.70 -13.38
N SER A 53 -2.43 -12.87 -13.54
CA SER A 53 -1.48 -12.75 -12.41
C SER A 53 -1.35 -11.31 -11.87
N LYS A 54 -1.86 -10.31 -12.61
CA LYS A 54 -1.89 -8.91 -12.14
C LYS A 54 -3.12 -8.58 -11.29
N TYR A 55 -4.20 -9.36 -11.39
CA TYR A 55 -5.50 -8.98 -10.82
C TYR A 55 -6.11 -10.04 -9.90
N PHE A 56 -5.97 -11.32 -10.22
CA PHE A 56 -6.58 -12.42 -9.44
C PHE A 56 -5.61 -12.89 -8.36
N ASN A 57 -5.41 -12.05 -7.35
CA ASN A 57 -4.43 -12.24 -6.28
C ASN A 57 -5.13 -12.13 -4.91
N ILE A 58 -4.52 -12.68 -3.85
CA ILE A 58 -5.02 -12.58 -2.46
C ILE A 58 -3.95 -12.06 -1.49
N HIS A 59 -4.32 -11.25 -0.51
CA HIS A 59 -3.35 -10.72 0.47
C HIS A 59 -2.96 -11.76 1.54
N ASN A 60 -2.29 -12.84 1.12
CA ASN A 60 -1.79 -13.90 1.99
C ASN A 60 -0.51 -14.52 1.43
N LEU A 61 0.30 -15.11 2.30
CA LEU A 61 1.55 -15.78 1.97
C LEU A 61 1.46 -17.25 2.44
N THR A 62 1.16 -18.18 1.54
CA THR A 62 0.95 -19.61 1.87
C THR A 62 2.08 -20.53 1.37
N SER A 63 2.33 -21.67 2.02
CA SER A 63 3.35 -22.62 1.55
C SER A 63 3.10 -23.06 0.10
N LEU A 64 4.17 -23.25 -0.67
CA LEU A 64 4.11 -23.75 -2.05
C LEU A 64 3.60 -25.20 -2.12
N THR A 65 3.73 -25.96 -1.04
CA THR A 65 3.32 -27.37 -0.94
C THR A 65 1.97 -27.56 -0.26
N ASP A 66 1.25 -26.47 0.02
CA ASP A 66 -0.08 -26.53 0.62
C ASP A 66 -1.11 -26.96 -0.44
N THR A 67 -1.59 -28.19 -0.32
CA THR A 67 -2.56 -28.79 -1.24
C THR A 67 -3.88 -28.03 -1.26
N GLU A 68 -4.35 -27.48 -0.14
CA GLU A 68 -5.59 -26.70 -0.10
C GLU A 68 -5.43 -25.41 -0.88
N PHE A 69 -4.29 -24.74 -0.74
CA PHE A 69 -3.99 -23.53 -1.49
C PHE A 69 -3.80 -23.79 -2.99
N ILE A 70 -3.14 -24.89 -3.36
CA ILE A 70 -3.02 -25.31 -4.76
C ILE A 70 -4.40 -25.52 -5.37
N ASN A 71 -5.29 -26.24 -4.66
CA ASN A 71 -6.65 -26.48 -5.11
C ASN A 71 -7.46 -25.18 -5.21
N PHE A 72 -7.38 -24.31 -4.20
CA PHE A 72 -8.01 -22.98 -4.21
C PHE A 72 -7.61 -22.18 -5.44
N LYS A 73 -6.31 -22.11 -5.75
CA LYS A 73 -5.84 -21.37 -6.93
C LYS A 73 -6.44 -21.93 -8.23
N SER A 74 -6.47 -23.25 -8.36
CA SER A 74 -7.08 -23.94 -9.51
C SER A 74 -8.58 -23.63 -9.63
N THR A 75 -9.33 -23.81 -8.54
CA THR A 75 -10.78 -23.60 -8.49
C THR A 75 -11.18 -22.17 -8.86
N TYR A 76 -10.42 -21.17 -8.41
CA TYR A 76 -10.73 -19.75 -8.62
C TYR A 76 -9.94 -19.09 -9.77
N GLY A 77 -9.17 -19.88 -10.54
CA GLY A 77 -8.43 -19.39 -11.70
C GLY A 77 -7.31 -18.40 -11.38
N ILE A 78 -6.73 -18.48 -10.19
CA ILE A 78 -5.53 -17.75 -9.77
C ILE A 78 -4.31 -18.40 -10.44
N ALA A 79 -3.34 -17.58 -10.86
CA ALA A 79 -2.13 -18.08 -11.51
C ALA A 79 -1.42 -19.11 -10.61
N SER A 80 -0.98 -20.24 -11.18
CA SER A 80 -0.27 -21.28 -10.42
C SER A 80 1.04 -20.76 -9.81
N SER A 81 1.70 -19.84 -10.52
CA SER A 81 2.91 -19.12 -10.08
C SER A 81 2.65 -18.11 -8.96
N TYR A 82 1.39 -17.85 -8.61
CA TYR A 82 1.05 -16.96 -7.51
C TYR A 82 1.53 -17.54 -6.19
N ARG A 83 2.40 -16.79 -5.52
CA ARG A 83 3.00 -17.14 -4.24
C ARG A 83 2.33 -16.43 -3.07
N GLY A 84 1.93 -15.18 -3.26
CA GLY A 84 1.27 -14.42 -2.22
C GLY A 84 1.23 -12.93 -2.46
N GLY A 85 0.51 -12.23 -1.58
CA GLY A 85 0.34 -10.79 -1.63
C GLY A 85 1.53 -10.05 -1.02
N ARG A 86 1.26 -8.84 -0.51
CA ARG A 86 2.23 -8.06 0.26
C ARG A 86 2.51 -8.74 1.60
N THR A 87 3.79 -8.81 1.95
CA THR A 87 4.30 -9.39 3.20
C THR A 87 5.10 -8.36 3.98
N PHE A 88 5.13 -8.50 5.31
CA PHE A 88 5.94 -7.66 6.21
C PHE A 88 7.27 -8.34 6.57
N ASP A 89 7.99 -8.77 5.54
CA ASP A 89 9.21 -9.57 5.65
C ASP A 89 10.45 -8.89 5.06
N SER A 90 10.41 -7.57 4.83
CA SER A 90 11.60 -6.80 4.51
C SER A 90 12.71 -7.11 5.53
N PRO A 91 13.95 -7.34 5.06
CA PRO A 91 15.06 -7.64 5.97
C PRO A 91 15.42 -6.45 6.86
N MET A 92 14.92 -5.24 6.56
CA MET A 92 15.16 -4.04 7.38
C MET A 92 14.80 -4.24 8.86
N LYS A 93 13.74 -5.02 9.15
CA LYS A 93 13.32 -5.37 10.51
C LYS A 93 14.37 -6.13 11.34
N ASN A 94 15.43 -6.64 10.70
CA ASN A 94 16.48 -7.40 11.38
C ASN A 94 17.50 -6.49 12.09
N GLN A 95 17.41 -5.17 11.90
CA GLN A 95 18.22 -4.21 12.64
C GLN A 95 17.91 -4.28 14.14
N VAL A 96 18.92 -4.01 14.97
CA VAL A 96 18.76 -3.79 16.40
C VAL A 96 19.45 -2.48 16.76
N ASN A 97 18.69 -1.50 17.24
CA ASN A 97 19.19 -0.17 17.62
C ASN A 97 20.07 0.49 16.54
N GLY A 98 19.67 0.37 15.28
CA GLY A 98 20.33 1.00 14.14
C GLY A 98 21.47 0.17 13.55
N VAL A 99 21.72 -1.03 14.08
CA VAL A 99 22.80 -1.91 13.61
C VAL A 99 22.21 -3.11 12.88
N PHE A 100 22.63 -3.29 11.63
CA PHE A 100 22.24 -4.46 10.84
C PHE A 100 23.17 -5.65 11.12
N PRO A 101 22.66 -6.89 11.14
CA PRO A 101 23.48 -8.07 11.31
C PRO A 101 24.35 -8.33 10.06
N VAL A 102 25.36 -9.20 10.21
CA VAL A 102 26.20 -9.62 9.09
C VAL A 102 25.41 -10.48 8.11
N ILE A 103 25.52 -10.17 6.82
CA ILE A 103 24.94 -10.98 5.74
C ILE A 103 25.69 -12.31 5.62
N LYS A 104 24.93 -13.40 5.68
CA LYS A 104 25.42 -14.75 5.38
C LYS A 104 25.41 -14.93 3.86
N ASN A 105 26.56 -15.32 3.30
CA ASN A 105 26.66 -15.70 1.89
C ASN A 105 26.08 -17.12 1.69
N SER A 106 24.77 -17.25 1.91
CA SER A 106 24.08 -18.54 1.94
C SER A 106 23.73 -19.07 0.56
N PHE A 107 23.81 -18.25 -0.49
CA PHE A 107 23.42 -18.64 -1.84
C PHE A 107 24.49 -18.30 -2.88
N SER A 108 24.66 -19.22 -3.84
CA SER A 108 25.44 -19.04 -5.06
C SER A 108 24.59 -19.43 -6.27
N GLY A 109 24.61 -18.63 -7.34
CA GLY A 109 23.92 -18.94 -8.60
C GLY A 109 22.56 -18.24 -8.79
N VAL A 110 21.77 -18.75 -9.73
CA VAL A 110 20.44 -18.20 -10.08
C VAL A 110 19.41 -18.67 -9.05
N ARG A 111 18.62 -17.73 -8.53
CA ARG A 111 17.56 -17.99 -7.54
C ARG A 111 16.17 -17.79 -8.15
N PRO A 112 15.15 -18.51 -7.64
CA PRO A 112 13.78 -18.25 -8.04
C PRO A 112 13.34 -16.85 -7.58
N VAL A 113 12.57 -16.19 -8.45
CA VAL A 113 11.86 -14.96 -8.12
C VAL A 113 10.41 -15.32 -7.84
N GLU A 114 9.93 -14.95 -6.66
CA GLU A 114 8.56 -15.21 -6.25
C GLU A 114 7.65 -14.04 -6.60
N ASN A 115 6.53 -14.30 -7.29
CA ASN A 115 5.51 -13.30 -7.58
C ASN A 115 4.77 -12.92 -6.27
N ARG A 116 5.38 -11.99 -5.52
CA ARG A 116 4.91 -11.41 -4.26
C ARG A 116 5.58 -10.05 -4.03
N VAL A 117 5.09 -9.31 -3.03
CA VAL A 117 5.67 -8.02 -2.62
C VAL A 117 6.28 -8.15 -1.22
N GLY A 118 7.61 -8.02 -1.11
CA GLY A 118 8.29 -7.94 0.19
C GLY A 118 8.28 -6.52 0.71
N SER A 119 7.69 -6.29 1.88
CA SER A 119 7.45 -4.96 2.45
C SER A 119 7.95 -4.80 3.89
N GLY A 120 8.29 -3.57 4.25
CA GLY A 120 8.62 -3.17 5.63
C GLY A 120 7.41 -2.58 6.35
N LYS A 121 7.40 -2.63 7.68
CA LYS A 121 6.45 -1.88 8.50
C LYS A 121 6.86 -0.41 8.52
N PRO A 122 5.92 0.55 8.72
CA PRO A 122 6.24 1.98 8.77
C PRO A 122 7.42 2.33 9.70
N GLY A 123 7.53 1.62 10.83
CA GLY A 123 8.55 1.86 11.85
C GLY A 123 9.93 1.27 11.56
N ASP A 124 10.10 0.42 10.55
CA ASP A 124 11.35 -0.32 10.34
C ASP A 124 12.55 0.59 9.99
N LEU A 125 12.31 1.82 9.51
CA LEU A 125 13.34 2.85 9.27
C LEU A 125 13.78 3.56 10.57
N PHE A 126 12.97 3.52 11.61
CA PHE A 126 13.14 4.30 12.83
C PHE A 126 13.58 3.38 13.96
N TYR A 127 14.90 3.32 14.16
CA TYR A 127 15.57 2.15 14.73
C TYR A 127 15.76 2.12 16.26
N SER A 128 15.62 3.26 16.91
CA SER A 128 15.78 3.44 18.36
C SER A 128 14.49 3.10 19.10
N ASP A 129 14.64 2.33 20.18
CA ASP A 129 13.59 2.04 21.16
C ASP A 129 13.36 3.20 22.16
N ASP A 130 14.10 4.30 22.06
CA ASP A 130 13.91 5.47 22.93
C ASP A 130 12.54 6.14 22.64
N PRO A 131 11.59 6.13 23.60
CA PRO A 131 10.28 6.75 23.42
C PRO A 131 10.36 8.26 23.17
N ASN A 132 11.47 8.90 23.58
CA ASN A 132 11.72 10.32 23.39
C ASN A 132 12.46 10.65 22.08
N ALA A 133 12.82 9.65 21.27
CA ALA A 133 13.48 9.87 20.00
C ALA A 133 12.62 10.73 19.07
N ASP A 134 13.16 11.86 18.63
CA ASP A 134 12.52 12.74 17.65
C ASP A 134 13.19 12.57 16.29
N TYR A 135 12.59 11.75 15.43
CA TYR A 135 13.13 11.51 14.09
C TYR A 135 12.92 12.68 13.14
N SER A 136 12.33 13.80 13.57
CA SER A 136 12.43 15.05 12.82
C SER A 136 13.80 15.74 13.02
N THR A 137 14.52 15.45 14.11
CA THR A 137 15.81 16.10 14.43
C THR A 137 17.03 15.20 14.21
N ILE A 138 16.85 13.87 14.23
CA ILE A 138 17.93 12.89 14.04
C ILE A 138 18.32 12.82 12.55
N ASP A 139 19.60 12.98 12.21
CA ASP A 139 20.09 12.71 10.85
C ASP A 139 20.14 11.21 10.59
N LEU A 140 19.44 10.76 9.54
CA LEU A 140 19.37 9.36 9.12
C LEU A 140 20.17 9.09 7.83
N THR A 141 20.91 10.06 7.29
CA THR A 141 21.56 9.93 5.98
C THR A 141 22.46 8.70 5.88
N SER A 142 23.41 8.55 6.81
CA SER A 142 24.30 7.38 6.83
C SER A 142 23.54 6.08 7.13
N TYR A 143 22.56 6.13 8.04
CA TYR A 143 21.76 4.97 8.38
C TYR A 143 20.90 4.47 7.20
N ILE A 144 20.34 5.38 6.40
CA ILE A 144 19.62 5.06 5.17
C ILE A 144 20.57 4.40 4.16
N ASP A 145 21.81 4.88 4.04
CA ASP A 145 22.81 4.23 3.19
C ASP A 145 23.08 2.78 3.65
N ASP A 146 23.30 2.58 4.95
CA ASP A 146 23.51 1.26 5.55
C ASP A 146 22.30 0.34 5.38
N ALA A 147 21.09 0.83 5.62
CA ALA A 147 19.84 0.08 5.48
C ALA A 147 19.64 -0.38 4.03
N THR A 148 19.83 0.53 3.07
CA THR A 148 19.68 0.21 1.65
C THR A 148 20.78 -0.73 1.16
N ASN A 149 22.02 -0.61 1.66
CA ASN A 149 23.10 -1.56 1.41
C ASN A 149 22.76 -2.94 1.96
N TYR A 150 22.25 -3.01 3.18
CA TYR A 150 21.91 -4.26 3.83
C TYR A 150 20.76 -4.97 3.12
N ILE A 151 19.65 -4.29 2.83
CA ILE A 151 18.51 -4.87 2.09
C ILE A 151 18.96 -5.39 0.72
N THR A 152 19.73 -4.60 -0.02
CA THR A 152 20.26 -4.98 -1.34
C THR A 152 21.14 -6.23 -1.23
N ASN A 153 22.07 -6.27 -0.27
CA ASN A 153 22.96 -7.41 -0.07
C ASN A 153 22.25 -8.66 0.45
N TYR A 154 21.24 -8.49 1.30
CA TYR A 154 20.40 -9.58 1.79
C TYR A 154 19.69 -10.27 0.63
N TYR A 155 19.00 -9.51 -0.23
CA TYR A 155 18.37 -10.07 -1.42
C TYR A 155 19.40 -10.58 -2.44
N LYS A 156 20.62 -10.05 -2.47
CA LYS A 156 21.69 -10.52 -3.37
C LYS A 156 22.35 -11.82 -2.93
N LYS A 157 22.47 -12.09 -1.63
CA LYS A 157 23.37 -13.14 -1.12
C LYS A 157 22.74 -14.13 -0.14
N GLN A 158 21.65 -13.75 0.53
CA GLN A 158 21.11 -14.50 1.66
C GLN A 158 19.66 -14.93 1.47
N GLU A 159 18.83 -14.18 0.77
CA GLU A 159 17.43 -14.59 0.58
C GLU A 159 17.34 -15.74 -0.44
N ALA A 160 16.64 -16.81 -0.08
CA ALA A 160 16.43 -17.95 -0.94
C ALA A 160 15.39 -17.64 -2.02
N ASN A 161 14.32 -16.98 -1.60
CA ASN A 161 13.12 -16.73 -2.38
C ASN A 161 12.93 -15.21 -2.52
N VAL A 162 13.60 -14.65 -3.52
CA VAL A 162 13.63 -13.21 -3.72
C VAL A 162 12.25 -12.73 -4.20
N PRO A 163 11.63 -11.75 -3.54
CA PRO A 163 10.36 -11.22 -4.01
C PRO A 163 10.53 -10.49 -5.36
N GLU A 164 9.57 -10.63 -6.26
CA GLU A 164 9.55 -9.93 -7.54
C GLU A 164 9.45 -8.40 -7.34
N TYR A 165 8.77 -7.98 -6.28
CA TYR A 165 8.58 -6.58 -5.93
C TYR A 165 9.08 -6.30 -4.51
N VAL A 166 9.85 -5.23 -4.35
CA VAL A 166 10.27 -4.72 -3.05
C VAL A 166 9.58 -3.39 -2.80
N GLU A 167 8.83 -3.31 -1.71
CA GLU A 167 8.19 -2.08 -1.22
C GLU A 167 8.87 -1.69 0.09
N PRO A 168 9.67 -0.60 0.15
CA PRO A 168 10.48 -0.33 1.34
C PRO A 168 9.68 -0.26 2.65
N LEU A 169 8.52 0.39 2.62
CA LEU A 169 7.64 0.59 3.78
C LEU A 169 6.17 0.62 3.32
N ASN A 170 5.28 -0.03 4.07
CA ASN A 170 3.83 0.06 3.87
C ASN A 170 3.26 1.35 4.48
N GLU A 171 2.46 2.09 3.72
CA GLU A 171 1.72 3.29 4.16
C GLU A 171 2.53 4.24 5.08
N PRO A 172 3.81 4.55 4.79
CA PRO A 172 4.67 5.19 5.78
C PRO A 172 4.27 6.64 6.09
N MET A 173 3.64 7.34 5.14
CA MET A 173 3.31 8.76 5.27
C MET A 173 2.19 9.02 6.29
N VAL A 174 1.19 8.14 6.38
CA VAL A 174 0.10 8.30 7.38
C VAL A 174 0.60 8.04 8.80
N HIS A 175 1.72 7.33 8.94
CA HIS A 175 2.40 7.03 10.19
C HIS A 175 3.51 8.03 10.53
N ALA A 176 3.77 9.05 9.71
CA ALA A 176 4.83 10.03 9.97
C ALA A 176 4.66 10.75 11.34
N VAL A 177 3.40 10.93 11.78
CA VAL A 177 3.06 11.48 13.11
C VAL A 177 3.60 10.61 14.25
N ASP A 178 3.82 9.31 14.05
CA ASP A 178 4.22 8.37 15.08
C ASP A 178 5.74 8.42 15.39
N PHE A 179 6.51 9.22 14.65
CA PHE A 179 7.97 9.22 14.73
C PHE A 179 8.58 10.47 15.40
N TYR A 180 7.79 11.20 16.19
CA TYR A 180 8.27 12.23 17.11
C TYR A 180 7.46 12.26 18.41
N PRO A 181 8.02 12.74 19.54
CA PRO A 181 7.41 12.59 20.86
C PRO A 181 5.98 13.09 20.97
N GLU A 182 5.69 14.30 20.48
CA GLU A 182 4.36 14.91 20.60
C GLU A 182 3.30 14.18 19.75
N GLY A 183 3.72 13.55 18.67
CA GLY A 183 2.84 12.82 17.76
C GLY A 183 2.49 11.42 18.27
N ARG A 184 3.29 10.85 19.17
CA ARG A 184 3.00 9.59 19.90
C ARG A 184 2.04 9.76 21.08
N LEU A 185 1.78 10.99 21.52
CA LEU A 185 0.86 11.26 22.62
C LEU A 185 -0.59 10.86 22.25
N THR A 186 -1.43 10.70 23.27
CA THR A 186 -2.88 10.54 23.10
C THR A 186 -3.59 11.71 23.78
N PRO A 187 -4.30 12.59 23.05
CA PRO A 187 -4.47 12.60 21.59
C PRO A 187 -3.17 12.95 20.84
N LYS A 188 -3.02 12.42 19.62
CA LYS A 188 -1.84 12.70 18.76
C LYS A 188 -1.78 14.18 18.40
N LYS A 189 -0.59 14.78 18.50
CA LYS A 189 -0.35 16.16 18.04
C LYS A 189 0.30 16.16 16.66
N TYR A 190 -0.44 16.62 15.66
CA TYR A 190 0.06 16.77 14.29
C TYR A 190 0.85 18.08 14.15
N ILE A 191 2.15 17.96 13.85
CA ILE A 191 3.06 19.09 13.65
C ILE A 191 3.60 18.97 12.23
N THR A 192 3.04 19.76 11.30
CA THR A 192 3.32 19.66 9.86
C THR A 192 4.81 19.69 9.54
N SER A 193 5.58 20.61 10.13
CA SER A 193 7.02 20.71 9.86
C SER A 193 7.80 19.45 10.25
N LYS A 194 7.44 18.78 11.36
CA LYS A 194 8.07 17.51 11.76
C LYS A 194 7.67 16.36 10.84
N ILE A 195 6.38 16.31 10.49
CA ILE A 195 5.82 15.32 9.56
C ILE A 195 6.51 15.41 8.20
N ASP A 196 6.68 16.62 7.65
CA ASP A 196 7.32 16.84 6.34
C ASP A 196 8.79 16.38 6.33
N ILE A 197 9.52 16.61 7.43
CA ILE A 197 10.91 16.12 7.57
C ILE A 197 10.95 14.59 7.61
N ILE A 198 10.04 13.96 8.36
CA ILE A 198 9.97 12.50 8.47
C ILE A 198 9.56 11.88 7.12
N ILE A 199 8.60 12.47 6.41
CA ILE A 199 8.23 12.07 5.05
C ILE A 199 9.42 12.21 4.10
N THR A 200 10.23 13.26 4.23
CA THR A 200 11.44 13.43 3.44
C THR A 200 12.40 12.25 3.64
N LYS A 201 12.66 11.84 4.88
CA LYS A 201 13.51 10.69 5.21
C LYS A 201 12.96 9.37 4.66
N ILE A 202 11.64 9.19 4.72
CA ILE A 202 10.94 8.05 4.10
C ILE A 202 11.18 8.03 2.58
N CYS A 203 11.04 9.18 1.91
CA CYS A 203 11.27 9.32 0.48
C CYS A 203 12.74 9.06 0.10
N GLU A 204 13.68 9.49 0.93
CA GLU A 204 15.11 9.22 0.75
C GLU A 204 15.41 7.73 0.80
N LEU A 205 14.85 7.00 1.77
CA LEU A 205 14.95 5.53 1.81
C LEU A 205 14.46 4.89 0.51
N HIS A 206 13.28 5.29 0.01
CA HIS A 206 12.72 4.75 -1.23
C HIS A 206 13.62 5.03 -2.43
N ARG A 207 14.11 6.27 -2.53
CA ARG A 207 14.99 6.72 -3.61
C ARG A 207 16.31 5.95 -3.61
N GLU A 208 16.98 5.86 -2.48
CA GLU A 208 18.29 5.21 -2.38
C GLU A 208 18.18 3.68 -2.53
N LEU A 209 17.13 3.04 -1.99
CA LEU A 209 16.91 1.61 -2.22
C LEU A 209 16.69 1.31 -3.71
N GLY A 210 15.83 2.09 -4.37
CA GLY A 210 15.55 1.93 -5.79
C GLY A 210 16.82 2.08 -6.64
N LYS A 211 17.67 3.08 -6.35
CA LYS A 211 18.96 3.26 -7.02
C LYS A 211 19.86 2.03 -6.85
N LYS A 212 20.02 1.51 -5.63
CA LYS A 212 20.93 0.38 -5.36
C LYS A 212 20.44 -0.93 -5.98
N ILE A 213 19.12 -1.19 -5.93
CA ILE A 213 18.54 -2.36 -6.59
C ILE A 213 18.72 -2.27 -8.11
N HIS A 214 18.44 -1.12 -8.73
CA HIS A 214 18.58 -0.97 -10.18
C HIS A 214 20.03 -0.95 -10.67
N ALA A 215 20.98 -0.51 -9.82
CA ALA A 215 22.40 -0.54 -10.14
C ALA A 215 23.02 -1.95 -10.01
N ALA A 216 22.38 -2.86 -9.28
CA ALA A 216 22.88 -4.21 -9.09
C ALA A 216 22.58 -5.08 -10.32
N PRO A 217 23.59 -5.55 -11.07
CA PRO A 217 23.37 -6.35 -12.27
C PRO A 217 22.68 -7.70 -11.97
N GLU A 218 22.78 -8.18 -10.73
CA GLU A 218 22.10 -9.41 -10.29
C GLU A 218 20.56 -9.31 -10.33
N PHE A 219 20.02 -8.09 -10.35
CA PHE A 219 18.57 -7.83 -10.39
C PHE A 219 18.08 -7.31 -11.74
N ALA A 220 18.96 -7.21 -12.75
CA ALA A 220 18.55 -6.79 -14.08
C ALA A 220 17.56 -7.80 -14.70
N LYS A 221 16.46 -7.28 -15.29
CA LYS A 221 15.56 -8.11 -16.10
C LYS A 221 16.33 -8.64 -17.31
N LYS A 222 16.41 -9.95 -17.43
CA LYS A 222 16.97 -10.64 -18.60
C LYS A 222 15.91 -10.76 -19.70
#